data_AF-A0A838AB17-F1
#
_entry.id   AF-A0A838AB17-F1
#
_cell.length_a   1.000
_cell.length_b   1.000
_cell.length_c   1.000
_cell.angle_alpha   90.00
_cell.angle_beta   90.00
_cell.angle_gamma   90.00
#
_symmetry.space_group_name_H-M   'P 1'
#
loop_
_entity.id
_entity.type
_entity.pdbx_description
1 polymer ?
#
loop_
_entity_poly.entity_id
_entity_poly.type
_entity_poly.pdbx_seq_one_letter_code
_entity_poly.pdbx_strand_id
1 'polypeptide(L)' 'MEEETADLEPGESEKFTVTLEVGEYEIYCPVGDHEHRGMRTTITVS' A
#
# COMPACT_ATOMS: atom_id res chain seq x y z
N MET A 1 -12.71 2.90 -0.80
CA MET A 1 -12.46 1.73 -1.63
C MET A 1 -10.98 1.48 -1.51
N GLU A 2 -10.60 0.30 -1.06
CA GLU A 2 -9.19 -0.10 -0.97
C GLU A 2 -8.74 -0.56 -2.35
N GLU A 3 -7.55 -0.17 -2.80
CA GLU A 3 -6.93 -0.64 -4.03
C GLU A 3 -5.57 -1.25 -3.70
N GLU A 4 -5.28 -2.41 -4.28
CA GLU A 4 -4.11 -3.23 -3.94
C GLU A 4 -3.51 -3.88 -5.21
N THR A 5 -2.24 -4.26 -5.11
CA THR A 5 -1.56 -5.13 -6.08
C THR A 5 -1.87 -6.59 -5.75
N ALA A 6 -1.43 -7.52 -6.61
CA ALA A 6 -1.29 -8.90 -6.16
C ALA A 6 -0.20 -9.04 -5.08
N ASP A 7 -0.12 -10.20 -4.43
CA ASP A 7 1.02 -10.54 -3.57
C ASP A 7 2.30 -10.61 -4.43
N LEU A 8 3.32 -9.86 -4.03
CA LEU A 8 4.59 -9.77 -4.76
C LEU A 8 5.67 -10.64 -4.12
N GLU A 9 6.31 -11.49 -4.90
CA GLU A 9 7.48 -12.28 -4.48
C GLU A 9 8.77 -11.44 -4.47
N PRO A 10 9.85 -11.91 -3.80
CA PRO A 10 11.13 -11.20 -3.79
C PRO A 10 11.70 -10.99 -5.20
N GLY A 11 11.91 -9.72 -5.57
CA GLY A 11 12.44 -9.32 -6.88
C GLY A 11 11.36 -8.97 -7.91
N GLU A 12 10.09 -9.17 -7.59
CA GLU A 12 8.97 -8.73 -8.43
C GLU A 12 8.66 -7.23 -8.27
N SER A 13 7.89 -6.70 -9.21
CA SER A 13 7.43 -5.31 -9.19
C SER A 13 6.13 -5.20 -10.00
N GLU A 14 5.22 -4.37 -9.51
CA GLU A 14 3.94 -4.09 -10.18
C GLU A 14 3.68 -2.58 -10.24
N LYS A 15 2.81 -2.16 -11.15
CA LYS A 15 2.31 -0.78 -11.25
C LYS A 15 0.83 -0.79 -10.92
N PHE A 16 0.41 0.03 -9.96
CA PHE A 16 -1.00 0.33 -9.71
C PHE A 16 -1.28 1.81 -9.98
N THR A 17 -2.54 2.17 -10.21
CA THR A 17 -2.95 3.55 -10.45
C THR A 17 -4.28 3.79 -9.75
N VAL A 18 -4.30 4.77 -8.86
CA VAL A 18 -5.47 5.18 -8.07
C VAL A 18 -5.70 6.69 -8.24
N THR A 19 -6.95 7.12 -8.16
CA THR A 19 -7.31 8.54 -8.05
C THR A 19 -7.71 8.83 -6.60
N LEU A 20 -7.00 9.75 -5.95
CA LEU A 20 -7.21 10.11 -4.54
C LEU A 20 -7.70 11.56 -4.42
N GLU A 21 -8.57 11.80 -3.46
CA GLU A 21 -8.97 13.15 -3.05
C GLU A 21 -7.93 13.73 -2.05
N VAL A 22 -8.08 15.00 -1.68
CA VAL A 22 -7.25 15.61 -0.62
C VAL A 22 -7.50 14.87 0.70
N GLY A 23 -6.44 14.40 1.35
CA GLY A 23 -6.53 13.59 2.56
C GLY A 23 -5.24 12.88 2.96
N GLU A 24 -5.34 12.06 4.00
CA GLU A 24 -4.28 11.18 4.50
C GLU A 24 -4.64 9.72 4.20
N TYR A 25 -3.68 8.94 3.72
CA TYR A 25 -3.86 7.55 3.30
C TYR A 25 -2.77 6.66 3.88
N GLU A 26 -3.15 5.50 4.39
CA GLU A 26 -2.23 4.44 4.79
C GLU A 26 -1.95 3.51 3.61
N ILE A 27 -0.67 3.16 3.42
CA ILE A 27 -0.21 2.14 2.50
C ILE A 27 0.49 1.09 3.34
N TYR A 28 0.04 -0.15 3.26
CA TYR A 28 0.58 -1.25 4.07
C TYR A 28 0.62 -2.55 3.28
N CYS A 29 1.39 -3.53 3.76
CA CYS A 29 1.42 -4.88 3.21
C CYS A 29 0.55 -5.81 4.08
N PRO A 30 -0.57 -6.34 3.55
CA PRO A 30 -1.51 -7.18 4.32
C PRO A 30 -1.03 -8.64 4.50
N VAL A 31 0.13 -9.01 3.94
CA VAL A 31 0.65 -10.38 3.99
C VAL A 31 1.06 -10.74 5.42
N GLY A 32 0.34 -11.69 6.01
CA GLY A 32 0.65 -12.22 7.34
C GLY A 32 0.70 -11.13 8.43
N ASP A 33 1.85 -10.99 9.09
CA ASP A 33 2.08 -9.99 10.14
C ASP A 33 2.99 -8.83 9.69
N HIS A 34 3.17 -8.62 8.38
CA HIS A 34 4.11 -7.63 7.84
C HIS A 34 3.77 -6.20 8.29
N GLU A 35 2.51 -5.80 8.25
CA GLU A 35 2.06 -4.50 8.75
C GLU A 35 2.42 -4.30 10.23
N HIS A 36 2.12 -5.28 11.08
CA HIS A 36 2.41 -5.25 12.52
C HIS A 36 3.92 -5.19 12.81
N ARG A 37 4.73 -5.71 11.89
CA ARG A 37 6.20 -5.64 11.91
C ARG A 37 6.75 -4.34 11.31
N GLY A 38 5.88 -3.44 10.88
CA GLY A 38 6.21 -2.09 10.45
C GLY A 38 6.21 -1.88 8.93
N MET A 39 5.71 -2.84 8.13
CA MET A 39 5.56 -2.68 6.68
C MET A 39 4.31 -1.85 6.35
N ARG A 40 4.33 -0.60 6.81
CA ARG A 40 3.30 0.40 6.58
C ARG A 40 3.92 1.79 6.47
N THR A 41 3.26 2.66 5.72
CA THR A 41 3.62 4.07 5.58
C THR A 41 2.36 4.89 5.37
N THR A 42 2.46 6.20 5.58
CA THR A 42 1.37 7.15 5.38
C THR A 42 1.77 8.16 4.32
N ILE A 43 0.84 8.50 3.43
CA ILE A 43 1.01 9.57 2.46
C ILE A 43 -0.09 10.63 2.63
N THR A 44 0.23 11.87 2.28
CA THR A 44 -0.71 12.98 2.28
C THR A 44 -0.89 13.48 0.85
N VAL A 45 -2.16 13.63 0.45
CA VAL A 45 -2.58 14.30 -0.78
C VAL A 45 -3.14 15.65 -0.37
N SER A 46 -2.60 16.73 -0.92
CA SER A 46 -2.93 18.13 -0.56
C SER A 46 -3.23 18.97 -1.77
#